data_AF-A0A2M8ZAI5-F1
#
_entry.id   AF-A0A2M8ZAI5-F1
#
_cell.length_a   1.000
_cell.length_b   1.000
_cell.length_c   1.000
_cell.angle_alpha   90.00
_cell.angle_beta   90.00
_cell.angle_gamma   90.00
#
_symmetry.space_group_name_H-M   'P 1'
#
loop_
_entity.id
_entity.type
_entity.pdbx_description
1 polymer ?
#
loop_
_entity_poly.entity_id
_entity_poly.type
_entity_poly.pdbx_seq_one_letter_code
_entity_poly.pdbx_strand_id
1 'polypeptide(L)'
;MKKKWNVMIDGKEHEIAFKPGVFRGKKVVDGVSTPIKSTSLFIRVFDEPIELEGKTLHLTAIGSKVDLAVDDVYLNSKKPYVPLNEIPRWAYGFTAAIIIIGWILCGLFGILVGTMGGVFVIKRSISPKHKSPMPSCLGVSVLCVVIQFLFLFMRIAVAL
;
A
#
# COMPACT_ATOMS: atom_id res chain seq x y z
N MET A 1 -11.31 4.66 8.48
CA MET A 1 -10.96 5.54 7.35
C MET A 1 -12.10 5.52 6.35
N LYS A 2 -12.52 6.70 5.89
CA LYS A 2 -13.58 6.88 4.90
C LYS A 2 -13.15 6.21 3.58
N LYS A 3 -14.00 5.33 3.04
CA LYS A 3 -13.78 4.59 1.77
C LYS A 3 -14.87 4.93 0.74
N LYS A 4 -15.59 6.02 0.98
CA LYS A 4 -16.68 6.51 0.15
C LYS A 4 -16.59 8.03 0.17
N TRP A 5 -16.55 8.64 -1.00
CA TRP A 5 -16.35 10.06 -1.22
C TRP A 5 -17.47 10.53 -2.13
N ASN A 6 -18.04 11.68 -1.79
CA ASN A 6 -18.91 12.41 -2.69
C ASN A 6 -18.08 13.57 -3.19
N VAL A 7 -17.91 13.66 -4.51
CA VAL A 7 -17.13 14.69 -5.17
C VAL A 7 -18.02 15.46 -6.12
N MET A 8 -17.85 16.78 -6.18
CA MET A 8 -18.55 17.62 -7.14
C MET A 8 -17.60 17.91 -8.30
N ILE A 9 -17.97 17.48 -9.50
CA ILE A 9 -17.21 17.68 -10.73
C ILE A 9 -18.16 18.39 -11.70
N ASP A 10 -17.74 19.54 -12.20
CA ASP A 10 -18.48 20.37 -13.16
C ASP A 10 -19.98 20.55 -12.84
N GLY A 11 -20.30 20.67 -11.54
CA GLY A 11 -21.65 20.89 -11.03
C GLY A 11 -22.49 19.63 -10.79
N LYS A 12 -21.97 18.42 -11.07
CA LYS A 12 -22.60 17.14 -10.75
C LYS A 12 -21.95 16.47 -9.56
N GLU A 13 -22.78 15.91 -8.68
CA GLU A 13 -22.30 15.10 -7.55
C GLU A 13 -22.09 13.66 -8.01
N HIS A 14 -20.88 13.16 -7.78
CA HIS A 14 -20.49 11.78 -8.05
C HIS A 14 -20.14 11.05 -6.76
N GLU A 15 -20.61 9.82 -6.64
CA GLU A 15 -20.30 8.94 -5.53
C GLU A 15 -19.19 7.96 -5.94
N ILE A 16 -18.04 8.08 -5.28
CA ILE A 16 -16.90 7.17 -5.48
C ILE A 16 -16.69 6.37 -4.20
N ALA A 17 -16.58 5.05 -4.29
CA ALA A 17 -16.30 4.21 -3.14
C ALA A 17 -15.35 3.06 -3.45
N PHE A 18 -14.60 2.63 -2.43
CA PHE A 18 -13.79 1.43 -2.45
C PHE A 18 -14.40 0.36 -1.55
N LYS A 19 -14.83 -0.75 -2.14
CA LYS A 19 -15.32 -1.92 -1.43
C LYS A 19 -14.19 -2.95 -1.32
N PRO A 20 -13.65 -3.22 -0.11
CA PRO A 20 -12.69 -4.30 0.06
C PRO A 20 -13.38 -5.64 -0.19
N GLY A 21 -12.74 -6.54 -0.93
CA GLY A 21 -13.19 -7.91 -1.13
C GLY A 21 -12.16 -8.91 -0.63
N VAL A 22 -12.60 -10.16 -0.45
CA VAL A 22 -11.76 -11.28 0.00
C VAL A 22 -10.68 -11.60 -1.03
N PHE A 23 -11.03 -11.57 -2.32
CA PHE A 23 -10.10 -11.85 -3.43
C PHE A 23 -9.60 -10.59 -4.14
N ARG A 24 -10.50 -9.64 -4.47
CA ARG A 24 -10.17 -8.37 -5.11
C ARG A 24 -11.03 -7.25 -4.54
N GLY A 25 -10.42 -6.09 -4.32
CA GLY A 25 -11.17 -4.86 -4.05
C GLY A 25 -11.93 -4.42 -5.29
N LYS A 26 -13.01 -3.67 -5.09
CA LYS A 26 -13.79 -3.08 -6.19
C LYS A 26 -13.87 -1.57 -6.01
N LYS A 27 -13.70 -0.82 -7.11
CA LYS A 27 -14.14 0.58 -7.16
C LYS A 27 -15.62 0.60 -7.49
N VAL A 28 -16.33 1.55 -6.92
CA VAL A 28 -17.73 1.84 -7.21
C VAL A 28 -17.78 3.30 -7.59
N VAL A 29 -18.28 3.59 -8.78
CA VAL A 29 -18.48 4.96 -9.29
C VAL A 29 -19.93 5.05 -9.70
N ASP A 30 -20.71 5.90 -9.03
CA ASP A 30 -22.14 6.10 -9.26
C ASP A 30 -22.94 4.79 -9.33
N GLY A 31 -22.63 3.86 -8.42
CA GLY A 31 -23.26 2.54 -8.34
C GLY A 31 -22.64 1.47 -9.25
N VAL A 32 -21.83 1.84 -10.24
CA VAL A 32 -21.15 0.88 -11.14
C VAL A 32 -19.92 0.29 -10.46
N SER A 33 -19.91 -1.03 -10.27
CA SER A 33 -18.82 -1.72 -9.57
C SER A 33 -17.84 -2.38 -10.52
N THR A 34 -16.56 -2.00 -10.44
CA THR A 34 -15.48 -2.59 -11.25
C THR A 34 -14.34 -3.12 -10.38
N PRO A 35 -13.75 -4.28 -10.71
CA PRO A 35 -12.67 -4.87 -9.93
C PRO A 35 -11.36 -4.10 -10.10
N ILE A 36 -10.61 -3.94 -9.02
CA ILE A 36 -9.28 -3.30 -9.03
C ILE A 36 -8.19 -4.36 -8.91
N LYS A 37 -7.14 -4.22 -9.72
CA LYS A 37 -5.94 -5.07 -9.65
C LYS A 37 -4.89 -4.39 -8.77
N SER A 38 -4.32 -5.15 -7.82
CA SER A 38 -3.15 -4.72 -7.06
C SER A 38 -1.88 -4.94 -7.90
N THR A 39 -0.99 -3.95 -7.91
CA THR A 39 0.35 -4.02 -8.52
C THR A 39 1.27 -4.95 -7.74
N SER A 40 1.08 -5.05 -6.41
CA SER A 40 1.84 -5.97 -5.56
C SER A 40 1.00 -7.18 -5.14
N LEU A 41 1.64 -8.35 -5.10
CA LEU A 41 1.04 -9.63 -4.69
C LEU A 41 0.93 -9.76 -3.16
N PHE A 42 1.86 -9.16 -2.41
CA PHE A 42 1.94 -9.33 -0.95
C PHE A 42 1.26 -8.19 -0.19
N ILE A 43 1.24 -7.00 -0.78
CA ILE A 43 0.67 -5.79 -0.16
C ILE A 43 -0.28 -5.17 -1.16
N ARG A 44 -1.45 -4.73 -0.69
CA ARG A 44 -2.37 -3.97 -1.52
C ARG A 44 -1.71 -2.66 -1.95
N VAL A 45 -1.41 -2.54 -3.23
CA VAL A 45 -0.88 -1.33 -3.85
C VAL A 45 -1.59 -1.17 -5.17
N PHE A 46 -2.34 -0.09 -5.35
CA PHE A 46 -2.94 0.23 -6.65
C PHE A 46 -3.12 1.74 -6.76
N ASP A 47 -3.10 2.21 -7.99
CA ASP A 47 -3.38 3.58 -8.38
C ASP A 47 -4.25 3.49 -9.63
N GLU A 48 -5.54 3.70 -9.44
CA GLU A 48 -6.55 3.43 -10.44
C GLU A 48 -7.16 4.75 -10.89
N PRO A 49 -6.95 5.15 -12.16
CA PRO A 49 -7.56 6.36 -12.69
C PRO A 49 -9.07 6.17 -12.84
N ILE A 50 -9.79 7.26 -12.60
CA ILE A 50 -11.24 7.39 -12.79
C ILE A 50 -11.43 8.64 -13.63
N GLU A 51 -11.82 8.47 -14.89
CA GLU A 51 -12.17 9.58 -15.76
C GLU A 51 -13.62 9.99 -15.52
N LEU A 52 -13.84 11.23 -15.07
CA LEU A 52 -15.15 11.83 -14.93
C LEU A 52 -15.12 13.20 -15.61
N GLU A 53 -15.93 13.35 -16.66
CA GLU A 53 -16.21 14.66 -17.28
C GLU A 53 -14.95 15.43 -17.73
N GLY A 54 -13.91 14.70 -18.16
CA GLY A 54 -12.64 15.30 -18.59
C GLY A 54 -11.64 15.56 -17.45
N LYS A 55 -11.99 15.24 -16.20
CA LYS A 55 -11.06 15.19 -15.07
C LYS A 55 -10.68 13.75 -14.75
N THR A 56 -9.39 13.55 -14.48
CA THR A 56 -8.85 12.28 -14.00
C THR A 56 -8.70 12.33 -12.48
N LEU A 57 -9.41 11.46 -11.78
CA LEU A 57 -9.24 11.26 -10.34
C LEU A 57 -8.43 9.99 -10.10
N HIS A 58 -7.70 9.94 -9.00
CA HIS A 58 -6.87 8.78 -8.66
C HIS A 58 -7.35 8.11 -7.39
N LEU A 59 -7.93 6.91 -7.52
CA LEU A 59 -8.24 6.07 -6.38
C LEU A 59 -7.00 5.24 -6.05
N THR A 60 -6.36 5.54 -4.92
CA THR A 60 -5.09 4.90 -4.55
C THR A 60 -5.19 4.10 -3.26
N ALA A 61 -4.35 3.08 -3.15
CA ALA A 61 -4.17 2.33 -1.92
C ALA A 61 -2.72 1.92 -1.69
N ILE A 62 -2.30 1.99 -0.42
CA ILE A 62 -1.05 1.38 0.05
C ILE A 62 -1.31 0.70 1.40
N GLY A 63 -1.24 -0.63 1.39
CA GLY A 63 -1.59 -1.48 2.52
C GLY A 63 -3.07 -1.35 2.90
N SER A 64 -3.34 -0.98 4.15
CA SER A 64 -4.69 -0.76 4.66
C SER A 64 -5.27 0.62 4.35
N LYS A 65 -4.43 1.56 3.91
CA LYS A 65 -4.83 2.94 3.60
C LYS A 65 -5.34 3.03 2.17
N VAL A 66 -6.51 3.64 2.00
CA VAL A 66 -7.12 3.94 0.71
C VAL A 66 -7.53 5.41 0.73
N ASP A 67 -7.23 6.12 -0.33
CA ASP A 67 -7.52 7.55 -0.48
C ASP A 67 -7.94 7.86 -1.92
N LEU A 68 -8.65 8.95 -2.09
CA LEU A 68 -9.05 9.48 -3.40
C LEU A 68 -8.32 10.80 -3.59
N ALA A 69 -7.59 10.95 -4.69
CA ALA A 69 -7.01 12.23 -5.08
C ALA A 69 -7.88 12.90 -6.13
N VAL A 70 -8.11 14.20 -5.93
CA VAL A 70 -8.82 15.12 -6.82
C VAL A 70 -7.92 16.33 -6.99
N ASP A 71 -7.68 16.77 -8.23
CA ASP A 71 -6.83 17.93 -8.53
C ASP A 71 -5.46 17.86 -7.81
N ASP A 72 -4.77 16.72 -7.94
CA ASP A 72 -3.47 16.43 -7.31
C ASP A 72 -3.42 16.46 -5.77
N VAL A 73 -4.58 16.43 -5.09
CA VAL A 73 -4.65 16.41 -3.62
C VAL A 73 -5.52 15.27 -3.11
N TYR A 74 -4.98 14.50 -2.18
CA TYR A 74 -5.71 13.46 -1.48
C TYR A 74 -6.77 14.02 -0.53
N LEU A 75 -8.02 13.58 -0.66
CA LEU A 75 -9.16 14.10 0.12
C LEU A 75 -9.08 13.74 1.60
N ASN A 76 -8.69 12.51 1.97
CA ASN A 76 -8.64 12.13 3.38
C ASN A 76 -7.37 12.66 4.05
N SER A 77 -6.21 12.48 3.40
CA SER A 77 -4.92 12.82 4.00
C SER A 77 -4.49 14.28 3.80
N LYS A 78 -5.13 15.02 2.89
CA LYS A 78 -4.80 16.41 2.50
C LYS A 78 -3.35 16.59 2.05
N LYS A 79 -2.75 15.51 1.52
CA LYS A 79 -1.37 15.52 1.02
C LYS A 79 -1.38 15.61 -0.50
N PRO A 80 -0.29 16.14 -1.10
CA PRO A 80 -0.10 16.04 -2.53
C PRO A 80 -0.21 14.58 -2.99
N TYR A 81 -0.88 14.39 -4.11
CA TYR A 81 -0.93 13.13 -4.83
C TYR A 81 0.50 12.71 -5.20
N VAL A 82 0.75 11.41 -5.11
CA VAL A 82 2.01 10.80 -5.49
C VAL A 82 1.67 9.58 -6.33
N PRO A 83 2.09 9.53 -7.61
CA PRO A 83 1.84 8.41 -8.48
C PRO A 83 2.47 7.11 -7.95
N LEU A 84 1.69 6.03 -7.87
CA LEU A 84 2.21 4.74 -7.39
C LEU A 84 2.84 3.88 -8.50
N ASN A 85 2.67 4.26 -9.76
CA ASN A 85 3.38 3.65 -10.89
C ASN A 85 4.89 3.92 -10.86
N GLU A 86 5.34 4.95 -10.12
CA GLU A 86 6.75 5.29 -9.93
C GLU A 86 7.45 4.47 -8.83
N ILE A 87 6.74 3.54 -8.17
CA ILE A 87 7.38 2.68 -7.16
C ILE A 87 8.51 1.86 -7.82
N PRO A 88 9.76 1.99 -7.34
CA PRO A 88 10.87 1.30 -7.96
C PRO A 88 10.80 -0.21 -7.71
N ARG A 89 11.21 -1.00 -8.71
CA ARG A 89 11.14 -2.48 -8.66
C ARG A 89 11.87 -3.09 -7.46
N TRP A 90 12.97 -2.48 -7.01
CA TRP A 90 13.71 -2.94 -5.83
C TRP A 90 12.88 -2.87 -4.55
N ALA A 91 11.93 -1.93 -4.43
CA ALA A 91 11.08 -1.80 -3.25
C ALA A 91 10.10 -2.98 -3.14
N TYR A 92 9.57 -3.45 -4.27
CA TYR A 92 8.80 -4.69 -4.33
C TYR A 92 9.66 -5.91 -3.99
N GLY A 93 10.90 -5.95 -4.48
CA GLY A 93 11.87 -7.00 -4.14
C GLY A 93 12.14 -7.10 -2.64
N PHE A 94 12.48 -5.97 -2.00
CA PHE A 94 12.69 -5.92 -0.54
C PHE A 94 11.43 -6.31 0.24
N THR A 95 10.26 -5.83 -0.19
CA THR A 95 8.96 -6.20 0.41
C THR A 95 8.71 -7.70 0.34
N ALA A 96 8.93 -8.32 -0.82
CA ALA A 96 8.75 -9.76 -0.98
C ALA A 96 9.74 -10.54 -0.10
N ALA A 97 11.01 -10.13 -0.09
CA ALA A 97 12.05 -10.80 0.68
C ALA A 97 11.73 -10.83 2.18
N ILE A 98 11.40 -9.68 2.79
CA ILE A 98 11.12 -9.63 4.25
C ILE A 98 9.85 -10.40 4.65
N ILE A 99 8.88 -10.54 3.74
CA ILE A 99 7.65 -11.31 3.99
C ILE A 99 7.93 -12.81 3.87
N ILE A 100 8.63 -13.23 2.82
CA ILE A 100 8.96 -14.64 2.57
C ILE A 100 9.92 -15.15 3.65
N ILE A 101 10.99 -14.41 3.93
CA ILE A 101 11.95 -14.76 4.99
C ILE A 101 11.21 -14.83 6.34
N GLY A 102 10.38 -13.84 6.65
CA GLY A 102 9.59 -13.84 7.88
C GLY A 102 8.65 -15.04 7.98
N TRP A 103 7.99 -15.41 6.88
CA TRP A 103 7.13 -16.59 6.86
C TRP A 103 7.91 -17.87 7.17
N ILE A 104 9.08 -18.05 6.53
CA ILE A 104 9.93 -19.23 6.73
C ILE A 104 10.47 -19.28 8.17
N LEU A 105 10.93 -18.15 8.72
CA LEU A 105 11.56 -18.11 10.05
C LEU A 105 10.56 -18.15 11.21
N CYS A 106 9.40 -17.48 11.08
CA CYS A 106 8.51 -17.23 12.22
C CYS A 106 7.04 -17.56 11.94
N GLY A 107 6.71 -18.10 10.77
CA GLY A 107 5.33 -18.38 10.39
C GLY A 107 4.49 -17.10 10.28
N LEU A 108 3.29 -17.15 10.85
CA LEU A 108 2.32 -16.05 10.78
C LEU A 108 2.85 -14.74 11.39
N PHE A 109 3.62 -14.81 12.48
CA PHE A 109 4.20 -13.62 13.11
C PHE A 109 5.18 -12.91 12.16
N GLY A 110 6.01 -13.66 11.45
CA GLY A 110 6.95 -13.08 10.50
C GLY A 110 6.26 -12.46 9.28
N ILE A 111 5.12 -13.02 8.84
CA ILE A 111 4.27 -12.37 7.81
C ILE A 111 3.77 -11.01 8.30
N LEU A 112 3.31 -10.90 9.56
CA LEU A 112 2.84 -9.63 10.11
C LEU A 112 3.96 -8.59 10.15
N VAL A 113 5.13 -8.95 10.67
CA VAL A 113 6.30 -8.05 10.72
C VAL A 113 6.74 -7.67 9.30
N GLY A 114 6.81 -8.65 8.38
CA GLY A 114 7.20 -8.43 6.99
C GLY A 114 6.23 -7.54 6.23
N THR A 115 4.92 -7.71 6.42
CA THR A 115 3.91 -6.85 5.76
C THR A 115 3.96 -5.42 6.29
N MET A 116 4.15 -5.23 7.60
CA MET A 116 4.34 -3.89 8.19
C MET A 116 5.60 -3.21 7.65
N GLY A 117 6.74 -3.92 7.64
CA GLY A 117 7.99 -3.43 7.07
C GLY A 117 7.86 -3.11 5.58
N GLY A 118 7.16 -3.95 4.82
CA GLY A 118 6.97 -3.78 3.38
C GLY A 118 6.10 -2.57 3.04
N VAL A 119 5.03 -2.33 3.81
CA VAL A 119 4.23 -1.10 3.68
C VAL A 119 5.10 0.13 3.91
N PHE A 120 6.02 0.07 4.88
CA PHE A 120 6.94 1.17 5.16
C PHE A 120 7.93 1.38 4.00
N VAL A 121 8.56 0.31 3.49
CA VAL A 121 9.49 0.35 2.35
C VAL A 121 8.82 0.99 1.13
N ILE A 122 7.61 0.56 0.78
CA ILE A 122 6.86 1.10 -0.36
C ILE A 122 6.50 2.57 -0.15
N LYS A 123 6.01 2.96 1.03
CA LYS A 123 5.69 4.37 1.30
C LYS A 123 6.91 5.28 1.25
N ARG A 124 8.05 4.77 1.72
CA ARG A 124 9.28 5.55 1.78
C ARG A 124 9.97 5.64 0.41
N SER A 125 9.83 4.63 -0.44
CA SER A 125 10.43 4.63 -1.78
C SER A 125 9.87 5.71 -2.71
N ILE A 126 8.62 6.13 -2.50
CA ILE A 126 7.95 7.18 -3.28
C ILE A 126 7.84 8.51 -2.52
N SER A 127 8.46 8.63 -1.35
CA SER A 127 8.35 9.87 -0.58
C SER A 127 9.18 10.97 -1.24
N PRO A 128 8.57 12.09 -1.67
CA PRO A 128 9.30 13.18 -2.35
C PRO A 128 10.30 13.88 -1.43
N LYS A 129 10.27 13.61 -0.11
CA LYS A 129 11.16 14.21 0.89
C LYS A 129 12.59 13.66 0.86
N HIS A 130 12.85 12.54 0.19
CA HIS A 130 14.13 11.85 0.28
C HIS A 130 14.75 11.65 -1.11
N LYS A 131 15.91 12.30 -1.35
CA LYS A 131 16.67 12.21 -2.61
C LYS A 131 17.21 10.80 -2.90
N SER A 132 17.47 10.00 -1.87
CA SER A 132 17.95 8.61 -1.97
C SER A 132 17.25 7.71 -0.94
N PRO A 133 16.05 7.18 -1.21
CA PRO A 133 15.29 6.39 -0.24
C PRO A 133 15.87 4.99 0.01
N MET A 134 16.66 4.45 -0.93
CA MET A 134 17.15 3.07 -0.93
C MET A 134 17.92 2.66 0.34
N PRO A 135 18.91 3.41 0.88
CA PRO A 135 19.62 3.02 2.09
C PRO A 135 18.69 2.90 3.31
N SER A 136 17.73 3.81 3.43
CA SER A 136 16.76 3.77 4.54
C SER A 136 15.80 2.57 4.43
N CYS A 137 15.38 2.22 3.21
CA CYS A 137 14.58 1.03 2.99
C CYS A 137 15.37 -0.25 3.27
N LEU A 138 16.63 -0.31 2.82
CA LEU A 138 17.52 -1.44 3.11
C LEU A 138 17.73 -1.62 4.62
N GLY A 139 18.01 -0.52 5.34
CA GLY A 139 18.18 -0.55 6.79
C GLY A 139 16.94 -1.10 7.52
N VAL A 140 15.73 -0.68 7.11
CA VAL A 140 14.49 -1.22 7.67
C VAL A 140 14.30 -2.69 7.31
N SER A 141 14.62 -3.08 6.08
CA SER A 141 14.53 -4.49 5.66
C SER A 141 15.46 -5.39 6.49
N VAL A 142 16.71 -4.97 6.72
CA VAL A 142 17.66 -5.69 7.58
C VAL A 142 17.15 -5.76 9.02
N LEU A 143 16.65 -4.65 9.56
CA LEU A 143 16.08 -4.62 10.91
C LEU A 143 14.91 -5.59 11.07
N CYS A 144 13.98 -5.64 10.10
CA CYS A 144 12.87 -6.59 10.11
C CYS A 144 13.38 -8.04 10.16
N VAL A 145 14.39 -8.37 9.36
CA VAL A 145 14.99 -9.71 9.33
C VAL A 145 15.67 -10.04 10.66
N VAL A 146 16.43 -9.11 11.25
CA VAL A 146 17.05 -9.30 12.57
C VAL A 146 16.01 -9.57 13.65
N ILE A 147 14.93 -8.80 13.69
CA ILE A 147 13.83 -9.01 14.64
C ILE A 147 13.20 -10.41 14.47
N GLN A 148 13.00 -10.85 13.23
CA GLN A 148 12.48 -12.18 12.93
C GLN A 148 13.46 -13.27 13.41
N PHE A 149 14.77 -13.12 13.17
CA PHE A 149 15.77 -14.07 13.68
C PHE A 149 15.80 -14.13 15.20
N LEU A 150 15.79 -12.99 15.90
CA LEU A 150 15.77 -12.96 17.36
C LEU A 150 14.52 -13.66 17.92
N PHE A 151 13.37 -13.45 17.29
CA PHE A 151 12.13 -14.14 17.67
C PHE A 151 12.22 -15.65 17.46
N LEU A 152 12.81 -16.11 16.35
CA LEU A 152 13.07 -17.53 16.12
C LEU A 152 13.97 -18.12 17.21
N PHE A 153 15.09 -17.47 17.52
CA PHE A 153 16.00 -17.94 18.58
C PHE A 153 15.30 -18.02 19.94
N MET A 154 14.52 -17.00 20.31
CA MET A 154 13.74 -17.01 21.54
C MET A 154 12.73 -18.17 21.58
N ARG A 155 12.03 -18.43 20.46
CA ARG A 155 11.09 -19.56 20.38
C ARG A 155 11.77 -20.90 20.54
N ILE A 156 12.96 -21.09 19.96
CA ILE A 156 13.74 -22.32 20.12
C ILE A 156 14.21 -22.46 21.57
N ALA A 157 14.72 -21.38 22.18
CA ALA A 157 15.21 -21.39 23.56
C ALA A 157 14.11 -21.68 24.59
N VAL A 158 12.87 -21.26 24.35
CA VAL A 158 11.72 -21.56 25.22
C VAL A 158 11.17 -22.98 24.99
N ALA A 159 11.44 -23.58 23.83
CA ALA A 159 10.98 -24.93 23.48
C ALA A 159 11.96 -26.05 23.91
N LEU A 160 13.17 -25.68 24.32
CA LEU A 160 14.19 -26.56 24.90
C LEU A 160 14.06 -26.59 26.43
#